data_AF-A0A955NNW5-F1
#
_entry.id   AF-A0A955NNW5-F1
#
_cell.length_a   1.000
_cell.length_b   1.000
_cell.length_c   1.000
_cell.angle_alpha   90.00
_cell.angle_beta   90.00
_cell.angle_gamma   90.00
#
_symmetry.space_group_name_H-M   'P 1'
#
loop_
_entity.id
_entity.type
_entity.pdbx_description
1 polymer ?
#
loop_
_entity_poly.entity_id
_entity_poly.type
_entity_poly.pdbx_seq_one_letter_code
_entity_poly.pdbx_strand_id
1 'polypeptide(L)'
;MRTMQFFASISLVTILCSSSPAETEALSQRVHVHYYGWYGNPETNGHWSHWDHAVTSKSGPPPGNHKPPEDIGSPFYPQLGLYSSQDPDTLKAHLEMIAKAGIGVVNFSWWGPGNADDRALELLFAEAAKKGMKVNFHIEPYPGRSAESVKENLGYLIDKFKGSPALYRDADRDHLP
;
A
#
# COMPACT_ATOMS: atom_id res chain seq x y z
N MET A 1 71.97 22.66 -37.02
CA MET A 1 70.53 22.45 -37.29
C MET A 1 69.95 21.71 -36.09
N ARG A 2 69.10 22.39 -35.30
CA ARG A 2 68.53 21.88 -34.03
C ARG A 2 67.37 20.94 -34.33
N THR A 3 67.37 19.73 -33.80
CA THR A 3 66.20 18.84 -33.78
C THR A 3 65.66 18.78 -32.34
N MET A 4 64.53 19.44 -32.11
CA MET A 4 63.75 19.39 -30.87
C MET A 4 62.93 18.10 -30.85
N GLN A 5 63.12 17.23 -29.86
CA GLN A 5 62.20 16.12 -29.58
C GLN A 5 61.15 16.60 -28.57
N PHE A 6 59.89 16.63 -29.01
CA PHE A 6 58.74 16.80 -28.13
C PHE A 6 58.31 15.42 -27.61
N PHE A 7 58.35 15.23 -26.29
CA PHE A 7 57.65 14.12 -25.64
C PHE A 7 56.26 14.61 -25.26
N ALA A 8 55.23 14.05 -25.91
CA ALA A 8 53.84 14.22 -25.49
C ALA A 8 53.52 13.13 -24.47
N SER A 9 53.35 13.52 -23.20
CA SER A 9 52.85 12.62 -22.16
C SER A 9 51.31 12.67 -22.20
N ILE A 10 50.67 11.55 -22.53
CA ILE A 10 49.22 11.39 -22.45
C ILE A 10 48.90 10.80 -21.08
N SER A 11 48.43 11.64 -20.16
CA SER A 11 47.89 11.18 -18.89
C SER A 11 46.44 10.72 -19.10
N LEU A 12 46.22 9.41 -19.03
CA LEU A 12 44.89 8.81 -19.03
C LEU A 12 44.22 9.10 -17.68
N VAL A 13 43.25 10.01 -17.65
CA VAL A 13 42.42 10.26 -16.46
C VAL A 13 41.27 9.26 -16.48
N THR A 14 41.38 8.18 -15.71
CA THR A 14 40.28 7.27 -15.44
C THR A 14 39.33 7.94 -14.45
N ILE A 15 38.22 8.48 -14.95
CA ILE A 15 37.11 8.93 -14.09
C ILE A 15 36.41 7.67 -13.58
N LEU A 16 36.78 7.23 -12.38
CA LEU A 16 36.02 6.26 -11.60
C LEU A 16 34.74 6.95 -11.12
N CYS A 17 33.66 6.80 -11.89
CA CYS A 17 32.32 7.03 -11.38
C CYS A 17 32.06 5.97 -10.28
N SER A 18 32.37 6.28 -9.03
CA SER A 18 31.79 5.55 -7.90
C SER A 18 30.30 5.86 -7.90
N SER A 19 29.49 4.95 -8.46
CA SER A 19 28.09 4.88 -8.08
C SER A 19 28.08 4.48 -6.60
N SER A 20 27.88 5.45 -5.70
CA SER A 20 27.44 5.10 -4.35
C SER A 20 26.23 4.18 -4.50
N PRO A 21 26.16 3.05 -3.77
CA PRO A 21 24.92 2.29 -3.72
C PRO A 21 23.81 3.29 -3.37
N ALA A 22 22.71 3.27 -4.12
CA ALA A 22 21.56 4.10 -3.81
C ALA A 22 21.26 3.89 -2.33
N GLU A 23 21.47 4.92 -1.53
CA GLU A 23 21.04 4.92 -0.15
C GLU A 23 19.54 4.68 -0.23
N THR A 24 19.07 3.55 0.30
CA THR A 24 17.64 3.30 0.38
C THR A 24 17.09 4.39 1.28
N GLU A 25 16.62 5.48 0.68
CA GLU A 25 16.02 6.61 1.39
C GLU A 25 15.02 6.05 2.39
N ALA A 26 15.24 6.35 3.67
CA ALA A 26 14.43 5.79 4.73
C ALA A 26 12.97 6.20 4.52
N LEU A 27 12.04 5.26 4.64
CA LEU A 27 10.61 5.54 4.47
C LEU A 27 10.15 6.59 5.48
N SER A 28 9.41 7.59 5.01
CA SER A 28 8.91 8.65 5.88
C SER A 28 7.70 8.19 6.68
N GLN A 29 7.87 7.99 7.98
CA GLN A 29 6.76 7.70 8.89
C GLN A 29 5.84 8.90 9.16
N ARG A 30 6.16 10.08 8.61
CA ARG A 30 5.30 11.27 8.64
C ARG A 30 4.34 11.35 7.46
N VAL A 31 4.51 10.48 6.47
CA VAL A 31 3.68 10.43 5.27
C VAL A 31 2.84 9.16 5.31
N HIS A 32 1.53 9.34 5.24
CA HIS A 32 0.54 8.28 5.30
C HIS A 32 -0.20 8.18 3.97
N VAL A 33 -0.50 6.96 3.53
CA VAL A 33 -1.31 6.69 2.32
C VAL A 33 -2.60 5.98 2.69
N HIS A 34 -3.74 6.48 2.22
CA HIS A 34 -5.00 5.75 2.33
C HIS A 34 -4.97 4.52 1.42
N TYR A 35 -5.27 3.36 1.98
CA TYR A 35 -5.22 2.09 1.29
C TYR A 35 -6.51 1.30 1.47
N TYR A 36 -7.03 0.76 0.36
CA TYR A 36 -8.30 0.04 0.31
C TYR A 36 -8.06 -1.43 -0.01
N GLY A 37 -8.29 -2.31 0.97
CA GLY A 37 -8.10 -3.76 0.86
C GLY A 37 -9.34 -4.53 0.41
N TRP A 38 -10.23 -3.91 -0.36
CA TRP A 38 -11.57 -4.44 -0.65
C TRP A 38 -11.77 -5.02 -2.06
N TYR A 39 -10.73 -5.06 -2.90
CA TYR A 39 -10.86 -5.54 -4.27
C TYR A 39 -10.79 -7.07 -4.34
N GLY A 40 -11.54 -7.68 -5.26
CA GLY A 40 -11.58 -9.12 -5.42
C GLY A 40 -11.83 -9.56 -6.84
N ASN A 41 -11.29 -10.72 -7.22
CA ASN A 41 -11.42 -11.32 -8.54
C ASN A 41 -11.86 -12.80 -8.48
N PRO A 42 -12.36 -13.38 -9.58
CA PRO A 42 -12.84 -14.76 -9.60
C PRO A 42 -11.77 -15.78 -9.22
N GLU A 43 -10.52 -15.56 -9.59
CA GLU A 43 -9.42 -16.50 -9.35
C GLU A 43 -9.10 -16.66 -7.86
N THR A 44 -9.06 -15.55 -7.11
CA THR A 44 -8.70 -15.55 -5.68
C THR A 44 -9.94 -15.58 -4.77
N ASN A 45 -11.00 -14.87 -5.13
CA ASN A 45 -12.19 -14.66 -4.29
C ASN A 45 -13.42 -15.46 -4.74
N GLY A 46 -13.38 -16.08 -5.92
CA GLY A 46 -14.53 -16.78 -6.51
C GLY A 46 -15.61 -15.85 -7.09
N HIS A 47 -15.43 -14.53 -6.96
CA HIS A 47 -16.33 -13.50 -7.50
C HIS A 47 -15.60 -12.17 -7.66
N TRP A 48 -16.15 -11.28 -8.47
CA TRP A 48 -15.71 -9.89 -8.51
C TRP A 48 -16.11 -9.17 -7.20
N SER A 49 -15.26 -8.29 -6.72
CA SER A 49 -15.58 -7.36 -5.64
C SER A 49 -15.00 -5.99 -5.94
N HIS A 50 -15.81 -4.94 -5.81
CA HIS A 50 -15.51 -3.54 -6.13
C HIS A 50 -15.18 -3.23 -7.60
N TRP A 51 -14.60 -4.16 -8.36
CA TRP A 51 -14.45 -4.00 -9.81
C TRP A 51 -15.80 -3.96 -10.53
N ASP A 52 -16.76 -4.75 -10.06
CA ASP A 52 -18.14 -4.85 -10.53
C ASP A 52 -19.11 -3.97 -9.72
N HIS A 53 -18.63 -2.83 -9.19
CA HIS A 53 -19.44 -1.97 -8.32
C HIS A 53 -20.75 -1.53 -9.01
N ALA A 54 -21.80 -1.31 -8.21
CA ALA A 54 -23.06 -0.76 -8.70
C ALA A 54 -22.86 0.69 -9.21
N VAL A 55 -23.41 1.02 -10.37
CA VAL A 55 -23.42 2.40 -10.86
C VAL A 55 -24.31 3.24 -9.95
N THR A 56 -23.79 4.34 -9.42
CA THR A 56 -24.57 5.22 -8.54
C THR A 56 -25.60 6.00 -9.35
N SER A 57 -26.84 6.06 -8.84
CA SER A 57 -27.90 6.87 -9.42
C SER A 57 -28.21 8.06 -8.51
N LYS A 58 -28.37 9.25 -9.11
CA LYS A 58 -28.85 10.46 -8.38
C LYS A 58 -30.34 10.37 -8.05
N SER A 59 -31.11 9.59 -8.81
CA SER A 59 -32.54 9.40 -8.62
C SER A 59 -32.98 8.03 -9.14
N GLY A 60 -33.69 7.28 -8.30
CA GLY A 60 -34.14 5.92 -8.64
C GLY A 60 -33.07 4.84 -8.42
N PRO A 61 -33.38 3.57 -8.75
CA PRO A 61 -32.46 2.46 -8.52
C PRO A 61 -31.21 2.57 -9.40
N PRO A 62 -30.08 1.98 -8.97
CA PRO A 62 -28.90 1.87 -9.81
C PRO A 62 -29.24 1.10 -11.09
N PRO A 63 -28.72 1.52 -12.27
CA PRO A 63 -29.03 0.87 -13.54
C PRO A 63 -28.42 -0.53 -13.67
N GLY A 64 -27.53 -0.90 -12.74
CA GLY A 64 -26.87 -2.19 -12.68
C GLY A 64 -25.45 -2.06 -12.15
N ASN A 65 -24.73 -3.17 -12.20
CA ASN A 65 -23.32 -3.27 -11.86
C ASN A 65 -22.47 -3.14 -13.13
N HIS A 66 -21.26 -2.62 -12.96
CA HIS A 66 -20.21 -2.74 -13.96
C HIS A 66 -19.92 -4.22 -14.27
N LYS A 67 -19.47 -4.51 -15.50
CA LYS A 67 -19.19 -5.88 -15.98
C LYS A 67 -17.72 -6.09 -16.37
N PRO A 68 -16.85 -6.44 -15.41
CA PRO A 68 -15.46 -6.76 -15.70
C PRO A 68 -15.30 -7.92 -16.73
N PRO A 69 -14.21 -7.94 -17.53
CA PRO A 69 -13.02 -7.11 -17.36
C PRO A 69 -13.01 -5.79 -18.15
N GLU A 70 -13.86 -5.60 -19.16
CA GLU A 70 -13.84 -4.39 -20.01
C GLU A 70 -14.59 -3.20 -19.40
N ASP A 71 -15.58 -3.45 -18.56
CA ASP A 71 -16.40 -2.43 -17.88
C ASP A 71 -16.22 -2.55 -16.37
N ILE A 72 -15.46 -1.62 -15.77
CA ILE A 72 -15.15 -1.62 -14.33
C ILE A 72 -15.63 -0.34 -13.66
N GLY A 73 -15.83 -0.41 -12.34
CA GLY A 73 -16.18 0.72 -11.46
C GLY A 73 -15.06 1.75 -11.27
N SER A 74 -14.34 2.11 -12.33
CA SER A 74 -13.26 3.09 -12.34
C SER A 74 -13.09 3.72 -13.72
N PRO A 75 -12.85 5.04 -13.82
CA PRO A 75 -12.50 5.68 -15.09
C PRO A 75 -11.06 5.36 -15.55
N PHE A 76 -10.25 4.71 -14.71
CA PHE A 76 -8.88 4.29 -15.01
C PHE A 76 -8.73 2.78 -14.85
N TYR A 77 -7.86 2.18 -15.67
CA TYR A 77 -7.53 0.75 -15.58
C TYR A 77 -6.21 0.53 -14.82
N PRO A 78 -6.19 -0.31 -13.78
CA PRO A 78 -4.98 -0.58 -13.00
C PRO A 78 -3.92 -1.33 -13.83
N GLN A 79 -2.65 -0.94 -13.71
CA GLN A 79 -1.53 -1.61 -14.38
C GLN A 79 -1.37 -3.09 -13.93
N LEU A 80 -1.72 -3.39 -12.68
CA LEU A 80 -1.72 -4.75 -12.14
C LEU A 80 -2.94 -5.59 -12.57
N GLY A 81 -3.80 -5.03 -13.44
CA GLY A 81 -5.06 -5.66 -13.81
C GLY A 81 -6.07 -5.68 -12.65
N LEU A 82 -7.13 -6.46 -12.82
CA LEU A 82 -8.22 -6.57 -11.84
C LEU A 82 -7.82 -7.53 -10.72
N TYR A 83 -6.93 -7.05 -9.86
CA TYR A 83 -6.31 -7.80 -8.80
C TYR A 83 -7.27 -8.14 -7.65
N SER A 84 -6.83 -9.05 -6.78
CA SER A 84 -7.43 -9.30 -5.47
C SER A 84 -6.60 -8.64 -4.36
N SER A 85 -7.26 -7.98 -3.41
CA SER A 85 -6.61 -7.52 -2.19
C SER A 85 -6.23 -8.66 -1.23
N GLN A 86 -6.67 -9.89 -1.51
CA GLN A 86 -6.30 -11.10 -0.77
C GLN A 86 -5.18 -11.90 -1.45
N ASP A 87 -4.64 -11.40 -2.57
CA ASP A 87 -3.47 -11.99 -3.24
C ASP A 87 -2.16 -11.44 -2.64
N PRO A 88 -1.28 -12.30 -2.08
CA PRO A 88 0.00 -11.87 -1.53
C PRO A 88 0.92 -11.18 -2.54
N ASP A 89 0.90 -11.56 -3.81
CA ASP A 89 1.76 -10.97 -4.83
C ASP A 89 1.32 -9.53 -5.16
N THR A 90 0.01 -9.31 -5.24
CA THR A 90 -0.60 -7.98 -5.32
C THR A 90 -0.18 -7.10 -4.12
N LEU A 91 -0.28 -7.62 -2.89
CA LEU A 91 0.12 -6.88 -1.68
C LEU A 91 1.60 -6.51 -1.72
N LYS A 92 2.47 -7.47 -2.05
CA LYS A 92 3.91 -7.21 -2.19
C LYS A 92 4.20 -6.11 -3.20
N ALA A 93 3.56 -6.16 -4.37
CA ALA A 93 3.71 -5.15 -5.41
C ALA A 93 3.24 -3.76 -4.94
N HIS A 94 2.09 -3.68 -4.25
CA HIS A 94 1.63 -2.41 -3.69
C HIS A 94 2.60 -1.83 -2.66
N LEU A 95 3.14 -2.65 -1.75
CA LEU A 95 4.11 -2.15 -0.76
C LEU A 95 5.42 -1.70 -1.42
N GLU A 96 5.82 -2.30 -2.55
CA GLU A 96 6.95 -1.83 -3.34
C GLU A 96 6.68 -0.49 -4.02
N MET A 97 5.46 -0.28 -4.53
CA MET A 97 5.06 1.02 -5.07
C MET A 97 5.04 2.11 -4.00
N ILE A 98 4.51 1.80 -2.81
CA ILE A 98 4.46 2.71 -1.66
C ILE A 98 5.88 3.04 -1.18
N ALA A 99 6.76 2.05 -1.08
CA ALA A 99 8.15 2.24 -0.72
C ALA A 99 8.90 3.11 -1.74
N LYS A 100 8.67 2.88 -3.05
CA LYS A 100 9.24 3.70 -4.14
C LYS A 100 8.76 5.16 -4.08
N ALA A 101 7.60 5.42 -3.50
CA ALA A 101 7.08 6.76 -3.26
C ALA A 101 7.63 7.42 -1.97
N GLY A 102 8.48 6.73 -1.19
CA GLY A 102 9.05 7.25 0.06
C GLY A 102 8.08 7.27 1.25
N ILE A 103 6.95 6.57 1.14
CA ILE A 103 5.86 6.58 2.13
C ILE A 103 6.11 5.47 3.16
N GLY A 104 6.00 5.80 4.46
CA GLY A 104 6.29 4.88 5.55
C GLY A 104 5.08 4.34 6.30
N VAL A 105 3.87 4.87 6.09
CA VAL A 105 2.67 4.43 6.81
C VAL A 105 1.50 4.17 5.86
N VAL A 106 0.94 2.97 5.95
CA VAL A 106 -0.29 2.57 5.27
C VAL A 106 -1.48 2.80 6.20
N ASN A 107 -2.41 3.66 5.81
CA ASN A 107 -3.66 3.91 6.51
C ASN A 107 -4.78 3.08 5.90
N PHE A 108 -5.07 1.95 6.53
CA PHE A 108 -5.92 0.91 5.97
C PHE A 108 -7.41 1.15 6.25
N SER A 109 -8.22 1.29 5.21
CA SER A 109 -9.69 1.33 5.28
C SER A 109 -10.24 0.04 5.90
N TRP A 110 -10.89 0.13 7.07
CA TRP A 110 -11.39 -1.02 7.81
C TRP A 110 -12.87 -0.86 8.20
N TRP A 111 -13.70 -1.83 7.79
CA TRP A 111 -15.16 -1.86 7.93
C TRP A 111 -15.68 -2.74 9.06
N GLY A 112 -14.80 -3.37 9.85
CA GLY A 112 -15.22 -4.24 10.94
C GLY A 112 -14.69 -5.66 10.83
N PRO A 113 -14.78 -6.45 11.92
CA PRO A 113 -14.27 -7.82 11.95
C PRO A 113 -15.03 -8.75 10.99
N GLY A 114 -14.32 -9.70 10.39
CA GLY A 114 -14.91 -10.75 9.54
C GLY A 114 -15.25 -10.32 8.10
N ASN A 115 -15.13 -9.04 7.78
CA ASN A 115 -15.24 -8.54 6.41
C ASN A 115 -14.01 -8.95 5.55
N ALA A 116 -14.11 -8.81 4.23
CA ALA A 116 -13.04 -9.19 3.30
C ALA A 116 -11.73 -8.40 3.52
N ASP A 117 -11.86 -7.14 3.91
CA ASP A 117 -10.77 -6.23 4.27
C ASP A 117 -10.07 -6.64 5.57
N ASP A 118 -10.76 -7.26 6.54
CA ASP A 118 -10.13 -7.78 7.76
C ASP A 118 -9.15 -8.93 7.49
N ARG A 119 -9.43 -9.76 6.47
CA ARG A 119 -8.46 -10.79 5.99
C ARG A 119 -7.28 -10.16 5.24
N ALA A 120 -7.55 -9.18 4.37
CA ALA A 120 -6.49 -8.45 3.67
C ALA A 120 -5.57 -7.70 4.64
N LEU A 121 -6.11 -7.21 5.76
CA LEU A 121 -5.35 -6.54 6.82
C LEU A 121 -4.32 -7.47 7.46
N GLU A 122 -4.67 -8.73 7.76
CA GLU A 122 -3.71 -9.70 8.31
C GLU A 122 -2.52 -9.93 7.38
N LEU A 123 -2.80 -10.15 6.09
CA LEU A 123 -1.77 -10.35 5.07
C LEU A 123 -0.91 -9.10 4.90
N LEU A 124 -1.54 -7.91 4.91
CA LEU A 124 -0.84 -6.63 4.83
C LEU A 124 0.14 -6.44 5.99
N PHE A 125 -0.27 -6.74 7.23
CA PHE A 125 0.60 -6.64 8.39
C PHE A 125 1.81 -7.56 8.29
N ALA A 126 1.63 -8.78 7.77
CA ALA A 126 2.71 -9.73 7.57
C ALA A 126 3.73 -9.25 6.52
N GLU A 127 3.27 -8.67 5.41
CA GLU A 127 4.16 -8.15 4.36
C GLU A 127 4.81 -6.81 4.74
N ALA A 128 4.08 -5.92 5.42
CA ALA A 128 4.60 -4.64 5.89
C ALA A 128 5.75 -4.83 6.89
N ALA A 129 5.63 -5.82 7.79
CA ALA A 129 6.66 -6.16 8.76
C ALA A 129 8.00 -6.53 8.09
N LYS A 130 7.95 -7.25 6.96
CA LYS A 130 9.15 -7.65 6.19
C LYS A 130 9.85 -6.46 5.55
N LYS A 131 9.12 -5.37 5.26
CA LYS A 131 9.62 -4.16 4.58
C LYS A 131 9.92 -3.00 5.53
N GLY A 132 9.75 -3.19 6.85
CA GLY A 132 9.92 -2.11 7.83
C GLY A 132 8.86 -1.00 7.73
N MET A 133 7.77 -1.25 7.01
CA MET A 133 6.68 -0.30 6.81
C MET A 133 5.66 -0.39 7.94
N LYS A 134 4.98 0.73 8.23
CA LYS A 134 3.98 0.81 9.28
C LYS A 134 2.56 0.77 8.74
N VAL A 135 1.63 0.32 9.57
CA VAL A 135 0.19 0.24 9.27
C VAL A 135 -0.59 0.83 10.43
N ASN A 136 -1.51 1.75 10.12
CA ASN A 136 -2.56 2.22 11.04
C ASN A 136 -3.95 2.00 10.42
N PHE A 137 -5.00 2.35 11.17
CA PHE A 137 -6.38 1.99 10.84
C PHE A 137 -7.22 3.23 10.50
N HIS A 138 -7.83 3.22 9.32
CA HIS A 138 -8.88 4.14 8.93
C HIS A 138 -10.23 3.51 9.25
N ILE A 139 -10.83 3.90 10.38
CA ILE A 139 -12.10 3.32 10.87
C ILE A 139 -13.28 3.89 10.07
N GLU A 140 -13.82 3.07 9.18
CA GLU A 140 -14.91 3.43 8.26
C GLU A 140 -16.26 3.55 8.98
N PRO A 141 -17.29 4.16 8.33
CA PRO A 141 -18.63 4.27 8.90
C PRO A 141 -19.42 2.96 8.75
N TYR A 142 -18.96 1.90 9.41
CA TYR A 142 -19.61 0.59 9.37
C TYR A 142 -21.04 0.62 9.96
N PRO A 143 -21.94 -0.28 9.51
CA PRO A 143 -23.30 -0.34 10.02
C PRO A 143 -23.34 -0.47 11.56
N GLY A 144 -24.12 0.40 12.21
CA GLY A 144 -24.24 0.39 13.68
C GLY A 144 -23.07 1.03 14.44
N ARG A 145 -22.17 1.76 13.76
CA ARG A 145 -21.05 2.46 14.42
C ARG A 145 -21.52 3.44 15.51
N SER A 146 -21.13 3.13 16.75
CA SER A 146 -21.24 3.97 17.96
C SER A 146 -19.88 4.14 18.65
N ALA A 147 -19.79 5.02 19.65
CA ALA A 147 -18.55 5.20 20.42
C ALA A 147 -18.12 3.90 21.14
N GLU A 148 -19.09 3.15 21.65
CA GLU A 148 -18.89 1.84 22.29
C GLU A 148 -18.32 0.83 21.29
N SER A 149 -18.96 0.68 20.12
CA SER A 149 -18.48 -0.24 19.10
C SER A 149 -17.07 0.13 18.59
N VAL A 150 -16.76 1.43 18.49
CA VAL A 150 -15.42 1.88 18.08
C VAL A 150 -14.40 1.50 19.15
N LYS A 151 -14.72 1.69 20.44
CA LYS A 151 -13.85 1.27 21.54
C LYS A 151 -13.59 -0.24 21.50
N GLU A 152 -14.62 -1.05 21.29
CA GLU A 152 -14.51 -2.51 21.17
C GLU A 152 -13.65 -2.91 19.97
N ASN A 153 -13.88 -2.28 18.82
CA ASN A 153 -13.12 -2.53 17.59
C ASN A 153 -11.65 -2.11 17.69
N LEU A 154 -11.36 -0.99 18.36
CA LEU A 154 -9.98 -0.61 18.68
C LEU A 154 -9.33 -1.66 19.58
N GLY A 155 -10.05 -2.18 20.57
CA GLY A 155 -9.59 -3.31 21.38
C GLY A 155 -9.25 -4.54 20.53
N TYR A 156 -10.16 -4.93 19.64
CA TYR A 156 -9.95 -6.03 18.69
C TYR A 156 -8.68 -5.84 17.83
N LEU A 157 -8.53 -4.68 17.19
CA LEU A 157 -7.39 -4.37 16.32
C LEU A 157 -6.07 -4.37 17.10
N ILE A 158 -6.05 -3.75 18.29
CA ILE A 158 -4.86 -3.72 19.13
C ILE A 158 -4.51 -5.11 19.64
N ASP A 159 -5.47 -5.90 20.12
CA ASP A 159 -5.19 -7.26 20.59
C ASP A 159 -4.63 -8.15 19.49
N LYS A 160 -5.14 -8.00 18.27
CA LYS A 160 -4.68 -8.73 17.08
C LYS A 160 -3.28 -8.32 16.63
N PHE A 161 -2.97 -7.02 16.62
CA PHE A 161 -1.77 -6.50 15.95
C PHE A 161 -0.69 -5.92 16.88
N LYS A 162 -0.91 -5.81 18.21
CA LYS A 162 0.05 -5.23 19.17
C LYS A 162 1.44 -5.86 19.16
N GLY A 163 1.55 -7.13 18.78
CA GLY A 163 2.82 -7.85 18.68
C GLY A 163 3.57 -7.63 17.37
N SER A 164 2.93 -7.00 16.37
CA SER A 164 3.56 -6.79 15.07
C SER A 164 4.47 -5.55 15.09
N PRO A 165 5.71 -5.64 14.57
CA PRO A 165 6.56 -4.47 14.38
C PRO A 165 6.01 -3.52 13.29
N ALA A 166 5.02 -3.96 12.51
CA ALA A 166 4.36 -3.12 11.52
C ALA A 166 3.25 -2.24 12.12
N LEU A 167 2.79 -2.48 13.36
CA LEU A 167 1.81 -1.58 13.97
C LEU A 167 2.42 -0.18 14.11
N TYR A 168 1.78 0.81 13.50
CA TYR A 168 2.20 2.20 13.64
C TYR A 168 1.99 2.67 15.08
N ARG A 169 2.93 3.49 15.55
CA ARG A 169 2.87 4.18 16.84
C ARG A 169 3.52 5.53 16.64
N ASP A 170 2.82 6.60 17.01
CA ASP A 170 3.35 7.94 16.88
C ASP A 170 4.38 8.20 18.00
N ALA A 171 5.65 8.30 17.63
CA ALA A 171 6.75 8.53 18.58
C ALA A 171 6.65 9.90 19.26
N ASP A 172 5.99 10.88 18.64
CA ASP A 172 5.83 12.22 19.18
C ASP A 172 4.62 12.31 20.14
N ARG A 173 3.86 11.21 20.31
CA ARG A 173 2.65 11.12 21.14
C ARG A 173 2.65 9.87 22.03
N ASP A 174 3.73 9.66 22.78
CA ASP A 174 3.89 8.56 23.74
C ASP A 174 3.66 7.15 23.15
N HIS A 175 3.94 6.96 21.86
CA HIS A 175 3.74 5.70 21.14
C HIS A 175 2.29 5.19 21.15
N LEU A 176 1.33 6.11 21.26
CA LEU A 176 -0.08 5.78 21.05
C LEU A 176 -0.26 5.24 19.61
N PRO A 177 -0.98 4.12 19.45
CA PRO A 177 -1.27 3.53 18.14
C PRO A 177 -2.27 4.37 17.33
#